data_AF-A0A7J5AL02-F1
#
_entry.id   AF-A0A7J5AL02-F1
#
_cell.length_a   1.000
_cell.length_b   1.000
_cell.length_c   1.000
_cell.angle_alpha   90.00
_cell.angle_beta   90.00
_cell.angle_gamma   90.00
#
_symmetry.space_group_name_H-M   'P 1'
#
loop_
_entity.id
_entity.type
_entity.pdbx_description
1 polymer ?
#
loop_
_entity_poly.entity_id
_entity_poly.type
_entity_poly.pdbx_seq_one_letter_code
_entity_poly.pdbx_strand_id
1 'polypeptide(L)'
;MDDNKIESQNRLNTAVKIGSIAYVIWGILHIYVGYIGVSQFIADPNRGLWSALLGGDKMPVDKFQFATDPMTLKVTANFILNFCLDVAGYGFLGILLGIMLWKNSKPWLAYFIGLFIIGLADLSFLFLQVIPGHIKGDLGTYGGPILWFIAIIALPFGLPKFKLKELF
;
A
#
# COMPACT_ATOMS: atom_id res chain seq x y z
N MET A 1 -13.76 16.97 -40.31
CA MET A 1 -12.72 17.68 -39.54
C MET A 1 -12.94 17.51 -38.02
N ASP A 2 -13.57 16.41 -37.58
CA ASP A 2 -13.89 16.15 -36.16
C ASP A 2 -13.30 14.83 -35.62
N ASP A 3 -12.82 13.93 -36.48
CA ASP A 3 -12.23 12.64 -36.03
C ASP A 3 -10.94 12.83 -35.22
N ASN A 4 -10.16 13.87 -35.50
CA ASN A 4 -8.93 14.20 -34.78
C ASN A 4 -9.17 14.70 -33.33
N LYS A 5 -10.37 15.20 -32.99
CA LYS A 5 -10.67 15.62 -31.62
C LYS A 5 -10.93 14.41 -30.72
N ILE A 6 -11.63 13.40 -31.24
CA ILE A 6 -11.95 12.15 -30.53
C ILE A 6 -10.67 11.35 -30.24
N GLU A 7 -9.72 11.34 -31.19
CA GLU A 7 -8.46 10.61 -31.02
C GLU A 7 -7.50 11.29 -30.01
N SER A 8 -7.52 12.62 -29.94
CA SER A 8 -6.70 13.39 -28.97
C SER A 8 -7.20 13.27 -27.52
N GLN A 9 -8.49 13.00 -27.30
CA GLN A 9 -9.08 12.81 -25.98
C GLN A 9 -8.88 11.39 -25.42
N ASN A 10 -8.54 10.41 -26.27
CA ASN A 10 -8.48 8.99 -25.90
C ASN A 10 -7.08 8.47 -25.56
N ARG A 11 -6.01 9.27 -25.72
CA ARG A 11 -4.68 8.86 -25.27
C ARG A 11 -4.48 9.28 -23.82
N LEU A 12 -4.58 8.30 -22.91
CA LEU A 12 -4.07 8.47 -21.54
C LEU A 12 -2.64 9.00 -21.60
N ASN A 13 -2.43 10.13 -20.94
CA ASN A 13 -1.11 10.71 -20.75
C ASN A 13 -0.20 9.67 -20.07
N THR A 14 1.05 9.56 -20.54
CA THR A 14 2.09 8.68 -19.98
C THR A 14 2.18 8.80 -18.46
N ALA A 15 2.03 10.01 -17.91
CA ALA A 15 2.03 10.25 -16.47
C ALA A 15 0.89 9.50 -15.73
N VAL A 16 -0.33 9.48 -16.30
CA VAL A 16 -1.46 8.72 -15.73
C VAL A 16 -1.22 7.22 -15.82
N LYS A 17 -0.64 6.75 -16.93
CA LYS A 17 -0.28 5.33 -17.09
C LYS A 17 0.74 4.90 -16.03
N ILE A 18 1.79 5.70 -15.82
CA ILE A 18 2.81 5.43 -14.80
C ILE A 18 2.17 5.37 -13.41
N GLY A 19 1.40 6.39 -13.02
CA GLY A 19 0.76 6.41 -11.70
C GLY A 19 -0.26 5.30 -11.50
N SER A 20 -1.03 4.96 -12.53
CA SER A 20 -1.96 3.84 -12.51
C SER A 20 -1.26 2.50 -12.33
N ILE A 21 -0.22 2.22 -13.12
CA ILE A 21 0.58 0.99 -13.00
C ILE A 21 1.25 0.92 -11.63
N ALA A 22 1.81 2.03 -11.15
CA ALA A 22 2.43 2.11 -9.83
C ALA A 22 1.43 1.72 -8.72
N TYR A 23 0.18 2.23 -8.75
CA TYR A 23 -0.85 1.84 -7.79
C TYR A 23 -1.28 0.37 -7.90
N VAL A 24 -1.32 -0.19 -9.11
CA VAL A 24 -1.65 -1.62 -9.28
C VAL A 24 -0.55 -2.50 -8.71
N ILE A 25 0.73 -2.22 -9.02
CA ILE A 25 1.87 -2.96 -8.48
C ILE A 25 1.92 -2.80 -6.97
N TRP A 26 1.76 -1.58 -6.47
CA TRP A 26 1.66 -1.27 -5.04
C TRP A 26 0.58 -2.14 -4.38
N GLY A 27 -0.60 -2.21 -5.00
CA GLY A 27 -1.71 -2.99 -4.47
C GLY A 27 -1.45 -4.49 -4.43
N ILE A 28 -0.80 -5.04 -5.47
CA ILE A 28 -0.39 -6.46 -5.51
C ILE A 28 0.59 -6.78 -4.39
N LEU A 29 1.59 -5.92 -4.17
CA LEU A 29 2.57 -6.12 -3.09
C LEU A 29 1.89 -6.13 -1.71
N HIS A 30 0.89 -5.26 -1.50
CA HIS A 30 0.16 -5.19 -0.23
C HIS A 30 -0.78 -6.38 -0.01
N ILE A 31 -1.43 -6.89 -1.07
CA ILE A 31 -2.18 -8.16 -1.01
C ILE A 31 -1.24 -9.32 -0.65
N TYR A 32 -0.02 -9.33 -1.21
CA TYR A 32 0.98 -10.35 -0.89
C TYR A 32 1.38 -10.32 0.59
N VAL A 33 1.49 -9.13 1.21
CA VAL A 33 1.72 -9.03 2.67
C VAL A 33 0.61 -9.71 3.47
N GLY A 34 -0.66 -9.51 3.09
CA GLY A 34 -1.77 -10.20 3.74
C GLY A 34 -1.73 -11.71 3.54
N TYR A 35 -1.38 -12.17 2.34
CA TYR A 35 -1.19 -13.61 2.07
C TYR A 35 -0.09 -14.21 2.96
N ILE A 36 1.06 -13.54 3.09
CA ILE A 36 2.15 -13.98 3.97
C ILE A 36 1.69 -14.00 5.43
N GLY A 37 0.96 -12.97 5.89
CA GLY A 37 0.40 -12.93 7.23
C GLY A 37 -0.51 -14.13 7.52
N VAL A 38 -1.47 -14.41 6.63
CA VAL A 38 -2.35 -15.58 6.77
C VAL A 38 -1.56 -16.89 6.75
N SER A 39 -0.61 -17.02 5.82
CA SER A 39 0.22 -18.23 5.69
C SER A 39 1.04 -18.49 6.95
N GLN A 40 1.68 -17.46 7.51
CA GLN A 40 2.46 -17.56 8.74
C GLN A 40 1.60 -17.83 9.96
N PHE A 41 0.42 -17.21 10.04
CA PHE A 41 -0.54 -17.47 11.13
C PHE A 41 -1.03 -18.92 11.13
N ILE A 42 -1.25 -19.52 9.96
CA ILE A 42 -1.64 -20.94 9.84
C ILE A 42 -0.47 -21.86 10.21
N ALA A 43 0.75 -21.52 9.76
CA ALA A 43 1.94 -22.35 9.99
C ALA A 43 2.40 -22.34 11.46
N ASP A 44 2.41 -21.16 12.09
CA ASP A 44 2.74 -20.98 13.51
C ASP A 44 1.92 -19.81 14.08
N PRO A 45 0.71 -20.10 14.62
CA PRO A 45 -0.19 -19.07 15.13
C PRO A 45 0.34 -18.34 16.36
N ASN A 46 1.39 -18.85 17.01
CA ASN A 46 1.94 -18.24 18.23
C ASN A 46 3.13 -17.33 17.94
N ARG A 47 3.94 -17.63 16.92
CA ARG A 47 5.19 -16.88 16.66
C ARG A 47 5.45 -16.50 15.21
N GLY A 48 4.81 -17.14 14.23
CA GLY A 48 5.12 -16.96 12.81
C GLY A 48 4.99 -15.52 12.34
N LEU A 49 3.95 -14.83 12.82
CA LEU A 49 3.61 -13.45 12.45
C LEU A 49 4.64 -12.39 12.89
N TRP A 50 5.41 -12.66 13.95
CA TRP A 50 6.39 -11.70 14.44
C TRP A 50 7.55 -11.48 13.47
N SER A 51 7.79 -12.42 12.56
CA SER A 51 8.79 -12.26 11.49
C SER A 51 8.48 -11.09 10.55
N ALA A 52 7.21 -10.67 10.44
CA ALA A 52 6.80 -9.51 9.65
C ALA A 52 6.95 -8.16 10.38
N LEU A 53 7.16 -8.17 11.70
CA LEU A 53 7.17 -6.97 12.55
C LEU A 53 8.47 -6.77 13.35
N LEU A 54 9.49 -7.59 13.11
CA LEU A 54 10.78 -7.55 13.79
C LEU A 54 11.94 -7.61 12.79
N GLY A 55 13.17 -7.59 13.31
CA GLY A 55 14.39 -7.80 12.53
C GLY A 55 15.08 -6.52 12.10
N GLY A 56 14.60 -5.36 12.54
CA GLY A 56 15.36 -4.11 12.47
C GLY A 56 16.48 -4.07 13.51
N ASP A 57 17.46 -3.21 13.30
CA ASP A 57 18.67 -3.14 14.12
C ASP A 57 18.38 -2.84 15.61
N LYS A 58 17.25 -2.20 15.92
CA LYS A 58 16.83 -1.91 17.30
C LYS A 58 15.87 -2.92 17.90
N MET A 59 15.27 -3.80 17.08
CA MET A 59 14.39 -4.88 17.52
C MET A 59 14.80 -6.21 16.83
N PRO A 60 16.02 -6.70 17.11
CA PRO A 60 16.49 -7.93 16.49
C PRO A 60 15.76 -9.14 17.08
N VAL A 61 15.45 -10.12 16.23
CA VAL A 61 14.56 -11.25 16.56
C VAL A 61 15.10 -12.10 17.71
N ASP A 62 16.41 -12.29 17.80
CA ASP A 62 17.09 -13.08 18.82
C ASP A 62 17.00 -12.47 20.23
N LYS A 63 16.75 -11.15 20.32
CA LYS A 63 16.59 -10.43 21.59
C LYS A 63 15.13 -10.19 21.96
N PHE A 64 14.20 -10.47 21.05
CA PHE A 64 12.78 -10.28 21.30
C PHE A 64 12.26 -11.35 22.27
N GLN A 65 11.61 -10.90 23.35
CA GLN A 65 10.99 -11.79 24.32
C GLN A 65 9.54 -12.04 23.94
N PHE A 66 9.26 -13.24 23.46
CA PHE A 66 7.89 -13.67 23.20
C PHE A 66 7.12 -13.84 24.51
N ALA A 67 5.84 -13.45 24.50
CA ALA A 67 4.93 -13.82 25.56
C ALA A 67 4.90 -15.34 25.74
N THR A 68 4.83 -15.80 26.99
CA THR A 68 4.79 -17.23 27.31
C THR A 68 3.40 -17.70 27.71
N ASP A 69 2.51 -16.78 28.08
CA ASP A 69 1.15 -17.13 28.44
C ASP A 69 0.27 -17.26 27.18
N PRO A 70 -0.63 -18.27 27.13
CA PRO A 70 -1.45 -18.52 25.95
C PRO A 70 -2.39 -17.37 25.56
N MET A 71 -2.84 -16.57 26.53
CA MET A 71 -3.81 -15.51 26.29
C MET A 71 -3.17 -14.35 25.52
N THR A 72 -2.03 -13.85 26.00
CA THR A 72 -1.28 -12.77 25.34
C THR A 72 -0.81 -13.19 23.95
N LEU A 73 -0.33 -14.42 23.80
CA LEU A 73 0.05 -14.96 22.48
C LEU A 73 -1.12 -14.92 21.50
N LYS A 74 -2.29 -15.41 21.92
CA LYS A 74 -3.48 -15.41 21.05
C LYS A 74 -3.93 -14.00 20.69
N VAL A 75 -3.98 -13.08 21.67
CA VAL A 75 -4.41 -11.69 21.45
C VAL A 75 -3.46 -10.99 20.48
N THR A 76 -2.15 -11.07 20.74
CA THR A 76 -1.14 -10.43 19.87
C THR A 76 -1.15 -11.01 18.45
N ALA A 77 -1.23 -12.34 18.30
CA ALA A 77 -1.32 -12.95 16.98
C ALA A 77 -2.55 -12.50 16.18
N ASN A 78 -3.72 -12.37 16.82
CA ASN A 78 -4.93 -11.90 16.14
C ASN A 78 -4.82 -10.41 15.75
N PHE A 79 -4.21 -9.56 16.58
CA PHE A 79 -3.96 -8.16 16.22
C PHE A 79 -3.01 -8.03 15.03
N ILE A 80 -1.92 -8.82 15.01
CA ILE A 80 -0.98 -8.79 13.90
C ILE A 80 -1.63 -9.33 12.62
N LEU A 81 -2.43 -10.39 12.71
CA LEU A 81 -3.19 -10.90 11.57
C LEU A 81 -4.17 -9.85 11.04
N ASN A 82 -4.90 -9.16 11.92
CA ASN A 82 -5.80 -8.08 11.52
C ASN A 82 -5.04 -6.96 10.80
N PHE A 83 -3.88 -6.54 11.31
CA PHE A 83 -3.01 -5.60 10.61
C PHE A 83 -2.63 -6.09 9.19
N CYS A 84 -2.18 -7.35 9.04
CA CYS A 84 -1.85 -7.90 7.72
C CYS A 84 -3.04 -7.91 6.76
N LEU A 85 -4.25 -8.21 7.26
CA LEU A 85 -5.47 -8.19 6.46
C LEU A 85 -5.90 -6.77 6.08
N ASP A 86 -5.73 -5.80 6.97
CA ASP A 86 -5.98 -4.38 6.66
C ASP A 86 -5.03 -3.88 5.58
N VAL A 87 -3.74 -4.24 5.66
CA VAL A 87 -2.74 -3.97 4.62
C VAL A 87 -3.18 -4.54 3.27
N ALA A 88 -3.65 -5.79 3.22
CA ALA A 88 -4.20 -6.37 1.99
C ALA A 88 -5.47 -5.65 1.50
N GLY A 89 -6.34 -5.21 2.43
CA GLY A 89 -7.51 -4.39 2.14
C GLY A 89 -7.13 -3.09 1.44
N TYR A 90 -6.11 -2.39 1.93
CA TYR A 90 -5.54 -1.24 1.23
C TYR A 90 -4.96 -1.64 -0.13
N GLY A 91 -4.36 -2.82 -0.25
CA GLY A 91 -3.88 -3.33 -1.54
C GLY A 91 -4.98 -3.43 -2.61
N PHE A 92 -6.16 -3.93 -2.24
CA PHE A 92 -7.34 -3.90 -3.12
C PHE A 92 -7.77 -2.48 -3.48
N LEU A 93 -7.73 -1.56 -2.52
CA LEU A 93 -7.99 -0.14 -2.79
C LEU A 93 -6.99 0.40 -3.82
N GLY A 94 -5.69 0.14 -3.67
CA GLY A 94 -4.66 0.54 -4.64
C GLY A 94 -4.94 0.06 -6.06
N ILE A 95 -5.32 -1.22 -6.23
CA ILE A 95 -5.72 -1.76 -7.54
C ILE A 95 -6.95 -1.02 -8.08
N LEU A 96 -7.96 -0.78 -7.26
CA LEU A 96 -9.17 -0.05 -7.65
C LEU A 96 -8.82 1.37 -8.12
N LEU A 97 -7.99 2.09 -7.38
CA LEU A 97 -7.53 3.44 -7.76
C LEU A 97 -6.75 3.41 -9.07
N GLY A 98 -5.85 2.43 -9.23
CA GLY A 98 -5.11 2.22 -10.48
C GLY A 98 -6.05 2.02 -11.67
N ILE A 99 -7.10 1.20 -11.52
CA ILE A 99 -8.12 0.98 -12.57
C ILE A 99 -8.93 2.26 -12.82
N MET A 100 -9.34 2.99 -11.78
CA MET A 100 -10.08 4.26 -11.92
C MET A 100 -9.27 5.31 -12.69
N LEU A 101 -7.96 5.38 -12.44
CA LEU A 101 -7.02 6.24 -13.16
C LEU A 101 -6.84 5.79 -14.60
N TRP A 102 -6.65 4.49 -14.83
CA TRP A 102 -6.50 3.93 -16.18
C TRP A 102 -7.74 4.17 -17.05
N LYS A 103 -8.94 4.11 -16.46
CA LYS A 103 -10.20 4.37 -17.15
C LYS A 103 -10.61 5.84 -17.14
N ASN A 104 -9.80 6.72 -16.56
CA ASN A 104 -10.08 8.15 -16.41
C ASN A 104 -11.49 8.47 -15.84
N SER A 105 -12.02 7.62 -14.95
CA SER A 105 -13.44 7.69 -14.56
C SER A 105 -13.73 8.78 -13.51
N LYS A 106 -12.92 8.84 -12.45
CA LYS A 106 -12.92 9.91 -11.43
C LYS A 106 -11.48 10.15 -10.97
N PRO A 107 -10.63 10.72 -11.83
CA PRO A 107 -9.18 10.59 -11.69
C PRO A 107 -8.63 11.47 -10.54
N TRP A 108 -9.26 12.61 -10.24
CA TRP A 108 -8.93 13.43 -9.06
C TRP A 108 -9.36 12.80 -7.75
N LEU A 109 -10.54 12.17 -7.70
CA LEU A 109 -10.96 11.41 -6.52
C LEU A 109 -9.97 10.28 -6.24
N ALA A 110 -9.58 9.52 -7.28
CA ALA A 110 -8.60 8.46 -7.13
C ALA A 110 -7.24 9.00 -6.66
N TYR A 111 -6.80 10.13 -7.20
CA TYR A 111 -5.59 10.80 -6.75
C TYR A 111 -5.65 11.19 -5.25
N PHE A 112 -6.73 11.82 -4.77
CA PHE A 112 -6.81 12.24 -3.38
C PHE A 112 -6.94 11.07 -2.40
N ILE A 113 -7.67 10.02 -2.77
CA ILE A 113 -7.70 8.80 -1.95
C ILE A 113 -6.29 8.20 -1.86
N GLY A 114 -5.58 8.11 -2.98
CA GLY A 114 -4.22 7.60 -2.97
C GLY A 114 -3.22 8.50 -2.23
N LEU A 115 -3.35 9.83 -2.37
CA LEU A 115 -2.51 10.78 -1.64
C LEU A 115 -2.73 10.70 -0.14
N PHE A 116 -3.98 10.76 0.32
CA PHE A 116 -4.28 10.88 1.75
C PHE A 116 -4.46 9.54 2.44
N ILE A 117 -5.26 8.63 1.89
CA ILE A 117 -5.59 7.37 2.57
C ILE A 117 -4.43 6.39 2.48
N ILE A 118 -3.91 6.15 1.27
CA ILE A 118 -2.73 5.29 1.10
C ILE A 118 -1.50 5.95 1.72
N GLY A 119 -1.35 7.27 1.55
CA GLY A 119 -0.24 8.00 2.17
C GLY A 119 -0.22 7.91 3.70
N LEU A 120 -1.37 7.96 4.37
CA LEU A 120 -1.45 7.74 5.82
C LEU A 120 -0.98 6.33 6.20
N ALA A 121 -1.37 5.30 5.44
CA ALA A 121 -0.93 3.93 5.69
C ALA A 121 0.60 3.80 5.54
N ASP A 122 1.17 4.21 4.40
CA ASP A 122 2.61 4.09 4.13
C ASP A 122 3.46 4.94 5.08
N LEU A 123 3.08 6.20 5.31
CA LEU A 123 3.86 7.10 6.15
C LEU A 123 3.78 6.71 7.63
N SER A 124 2.63 6.21 8.11
CA SER A 124 2.53 5.72 9.49
C SER A 124 3.40 4.49 9.72
N PHE A 125 3.40 3.54 8.78
CA PHE A 125 4.27 2.37 8.82
C PHE A 125 5.76 2.77 8.77
N LEU A 126 6.16 3.62 7.81
CA LEU A 126 7.54 4.09 7.73
C LEU A 126 7.98 4.81 8.99
N PHE A 127 7.18 5.77 9.49
CA PHE A 127 7.55 6.61 10.61
C PHE A 127 7.58 5.86 11.95
N LEU A 128 6.64 4.93 12.17
CA LEU A 128 6.51 4.23 13.46
C LEU A 128 7.30 2.93 13.53
N GLN A 129 7.55 2.27 12.39
CA GLN A 129 8.13 0.92 12.36
C GLN A 129 9.53 0.91 11.72
N VAL A 130 9.67 1.52 10.55
CA VAL A 130 10.89 1.36 9.73
C VAL A 130 11.98 2.35 10.13
N ILE A 131 11.66 3.66 10.14
CA ILE A 131 12.60 4.73 10.51
C ILE A 131 13.18 4.54 11.92
N PRO A 132 12.38 4.14 12.94
CA PRO A 132 12.92 3.89 14.27
C PRO A 132 13.84 2.67 14.34
N GLY A 133 13.82 1.79 13.33
CA GLY A 133 14.62 0.57 13.24
C GLY A 133 13.99 -0.62 13.95
N HIS A 134 12.65 -0.67 14.08
CA HIS A 134 11.94 -1.81 14.65
C HIS A 134 11.79 -2.94 13.62
N ILE A 135 11.46 -2.58 12.38
CA ILE A 135 11.40 -3.49 11.25
C ILE A 135 12.65 -3.30 10.38
N LYS A 136 13.13 -4.37 9.77
CA LYS A 136 14.24 -4.32 8.83
C LYS A 136 13.92 -3.40 7.66
N GLY A 137 14.79 -2.45 7.35
CA GLY A 137 14.64 -1.61 6.16
C GLY A 137 15.24 -2.28 4.92
N ASP A 138 14.45 -3.06 4.18
CA ASP A 138 14.86 -3.63 2.89
C ASP A 138 13.89 -3.30 1.75
N LEU A 139 14.14 -3.84 0.55
CA LEU A 139 13.31 -3.58 -0.64
C LEU A 139 11.86 -4.03 -0.46
N GLY A 140 11.60 -5.07 0.34
CA GLY A 140 10.24 -5.52 0.64
C GLY A 140 9.50 -4.48 1.49
N THR A 141 10.22 -3.85 2.41
CA THR A 141 9.68 -2.82 3.32
C THR A 141 9.50 -1.47 2.64
N TYR A 142 10.45 -1.06 1.80
CA TYR A 142 10.40 0.26 1.12
C TYR A 142 9.64 0.23 -0.21
N GLY A 143 9.44 -0.95 -0.81
CA GLY A 143 8.87 -1.07 -2.16
C GLY A 143 7.49 -0.44 -2.30
N GLY A 144 6.61 -0.66 -1.31
CA GLY A 144 5.30 -0.01 -1.23
C GLY A 144 5.43 1.53 -1.22
N PRO A 145 5.99 2.13 -0.17
CA PRO A 145 6.12 3.58 -0.08
C PRO A 145 6.80 4.25 -1.29
N ILE A 146 7.80 3.60 -1.90
CA ILE A 146 8.45 4.11 -3.13
C ILE A 146 7.45 4.16 -4.29
N LEU A 147 6.69 3.09 -4.53
CA LEU A 147 5.69 3.05 -5.60
C LEU A 147 4.56 4.06 -5.37
N TRP A 148 4.11 4.22 -4.12
CA TRP A 148 3.16 5.26 -3.77
C TRP A 148 3.70 6.65 -4.08
N PHE A 149 4.94 6.95 -3.70
CA PHE A 149 5.59 8.23 -3.95
C PHE A 149 5.72 8.53 -5.45
N ILE A 150 6.09 7.53 -6.25
CA ILE A 150 6.11 7.62 -7.71
C ILE A 150 4.72 7.97 -8.25
N ALA A 151 3.67 7.30 -7.77
CA ALA A 151 2.31 7.52 -8.23
C ALA A 151 1.84 8.96 -7.95
N ILE A 152 1.99 9.44 -6.72
CA ILE A 152 1.51 10.78 -6.33
C ILE A 152 2.30 11.90 -7.01
N ILE A 153 3.57 11.69 -7.35
CA ILE A 153 4.36 12.69 -8.09
C ILE A 153 3.98 12.70 -9.56
N ALA A 154 3.82 11.53 -10.18
CA ALA A 154 3.54 11.45 -11.61
C ALA A 154 2.15 11.98 -11.96
N LEU A 155 1.13 11.63 -11.16
CA LEU A 155 -0.28 11.88 -11.50
C LEU A 155 -0.65 13.34 -11.77
N PRO A 156 -0.25 14.34 -10.95
CA PRO A 156 -0.60 15.75 -11.17
C PRO A 156 -0.24 16.28 -12.57
N PHE A 157 0.81 15.74 -13.21
CA PHE A 157 1.23 16.14 -14.56
C PHE A 157 0.38 15.50 -15.68
N GLY A 158 -0.40 14.46 -15.34
CA GLY A 158 -1.23 13.71 -16.28
C GLY A 158 -2.72 13.95 -16.16
N LEU A 159 -3.18 14.44 -15.01
CA LEU A 159 -4.59 14.60 -14.71
C LEU A 159 -5.24 15.77 -15.50
N PRO A 160 -6.53 15.67 -15.85
CA PRO A 160 -7.26 16.77 -16.46
C PRO A 160 -7.36 17.97 -15.51
N LYS A 161 -7.73 19.15 -16.02
CA LYS A 161 -7.96 20.32 -15.16
C LYS A 161 -8.93 19.99 -14.03
N PHE A 162 -8.51 20.24 -12.80
CA PHE A 162 -9.31 19.97 -11.61
C PHE A 162 -10.64 20.72 -11.64
N LYS A 163 -11.73 20.00 -11.36
CA LYS A 163 -13.07 20.55 -11.17
C LYS A 163 -13.67 19.93 -9.92
N LEU A 164 -14.09 20.76 -8.97
CA LEU A 164 -14.61 20.31 -7.67
C LEU A 164 -15.76 19.29 -7.79
N LYS A 165 -16.60 19.45 -8.82
CA LYS A 165 -17.70 18.53 -9.13
C LYS A 165 -17.28 17.10 -9.50
N GLU A 166 -15.99 16.82 -9.67
CA GLU A 166 -15.48 15.46 -9.93
C GLU A 166 -15.27 14.67 -8.63
N LEU A 167 -15.39 15.31 -7.46
CA LEU A 167 -15.32 14.68 -6.15
C LEU A 167 -16.67 14.21 -5.62
N PHE A 168 -17.78 14.71 -6.16
CA PHE A 168 -19.16 14.37 -5.78
C PHE A 168 -19.85 13.72 -6.98
#